data_AF-A0A925FXD3-F1
#
_entry.id   AF-A0A925FXD3-F1
#
_cell.length_a   1.000
_cell.length_b   1.000
_cell.length_c   1.000
_cell.angle_alpha   90.00
_cell.angle_beta   90.00
_cell.angle_gamma   90.00
#
_symmetry.space_group_name_H-M   'P 1'
#
loop_
_entity.id
_entity.type
_entity.pdbx_description
1 polymer ?
#
loop_
_entity_poly.entity_id
_entity_poly.type
_entity_poly.pdbx_seq_one_letter_code
_entity_poly.pdbx_strand_id
1 'polypeptide(L)'
;MKRKQIIFRLGLLAVLFAMLGSAAAAQEAAGGDGEEEFGPVVRAYLGYLRGEQEVVDDRASRHEISPRYYRRNSNRIRALRQMAIGIARETGNDYLPELEAAARDELGTLFEKPPNPNRFKVGQVLNNTFRFLGAIRAGETFYVFARLDPYEQAELQKAEKGAPQPPPQPVAPLATSGEPEAKPSTDTHSVP
;
A
#
# COMPACT_ATOMS: atom_id res chain seq x y z
N MET A 1 17.04 48.21 40.07
CA MET A 1 17.26 47.62 38.72
C MET A 1 17.07 46.10 38.63
N LYS A 2 17.13 45.31 39.72
CA LYS A 2 17.04 43.82 39.68
C LYS A 2 15.64 43.24 39.34
N ARG A 3 14.54 43.95 39.62
CA ARG A 3 13.16 43.45 39.36
C ARG A 3 12.77 43.41 37.87
N LYS A 4 13.29 44.33 37.05
CA LYS A 4 13.00 44.36 35.60
C LYS A 4 13.64 43.18 34.84
N GLN A 5 14.77 42.66 35.32
CA GLN A 5 15.45 41.51 34.71
C GLN A 5 14.73 40.17 34.97
N ILE A 6 14.00 40.04 36.08
CA ILE A 6 13.27 38.82 36.42
C ILE A 6 12.01 38.68 35.56
N ILE A 7 11.29 39.80 35.35
CA ILE A 7 10.08 39.82 34.51
C ILE A 7 10.43 39.54 33.05
N PHE A 8 11.57 40.06 32.56
CA PHE A 8 12.04 39.80 31.19
C PHE A 8 12.43 38.32 30.96
N ARG A 9 13.03 37.66 31.96
CA ARG A 9 13.41 36.23 31.88
C ARG A 9 12.21 35.29 31.92
N LEU A 10 11.18 35.60 32.71
CA LEU A 10 9.94 34.83 32.77
C LEU A 10 9.13 34.96 31.46
N GLY A 11 9.10 36.16 30.86
CA GLY A 11 8.48 36.35 29.55
C GLY A 11 9.16 35.55 28.42
N LEU A 12 10.49 35.49 28.41
CA LEU A 12 11.25 34.72 27.43
C LEU A 12 11.01 33.21 27.55
N LEU A 13 10.89 32.68 28.78
CA LEU A 13 10.62 31.27 29.05
C LEU A 13 9.20 30.85 28.62
N ALA A 14 8.21 31.73 28.80
CA ALA A 14 6.84 31.49 28.35
C ALA A 14 6.72 31.43 26.81
N VAL A 15 7.46 32.29 26.09
CA VAL A 15 7.51 32.26 24.61
C VAL A 15 8.21 31.01 24.09
N LEU A 16 9.29 30.57 24.74
CA LEU A 16 9.97 29.32 24.37
C LEU A 16 9.07 28.09 24.58
N PHE A 17 8.29 28.06 25.65
CA PHE A 17 7.38 26.96 25.94
C PHE A 17 6.19 26.91 24.96
N ALA A 18 5.70 28.06 24.50
CA ALA A 18 4.64 28.14 23.50
C ALA A 18 5.08 27.63 22.11
N MET A 19 6.36 27.80 21.74
CA MET A 19 6.87 27.30 20.45
C MET A 19 7.13 25.79 20.42
N LEU A 20 7.35 25.14 21.57
CA LEU A 20 7.50 23.67 21.62
C LEU A 20 6.14 22.93 21.58
N GLY A 21 5.03 23.58 21.94
CA GLY A 21 3.71 22.95 21.95
C GLY A 21 3.10 22.70 20.57
N SER A 22 3.50 23.46 19.54
CA SER A 22 2.91 23.35 18.19
C SER A 22 3.46 22.20 17.34
N ALA A 23 4.58 21.58 17.73
CA ALA A 23 5.17 20.48 16.97
C ALA A 23 4.48 19.13 17.20
N ALA A 24 3.83 18.94 18.36
CA ALA A 24 3.21 17.65 18.71
C ALA A 24 1.84 17.44 18.03
N ALA A 25 1.02 18.50 17.90
CA ALA A 25 -0.33 18.40 17.33
C ALA A 25 -0.35 18.19 15.80
N ALA A 26 0.70 18.62 15.09
CA ALA A 26 0.79 18.42 13.63
C ALA A 26 1.05 16.96 13.24
N GLN A 27 1.48 16.12 14.19
CA GLN A 27 1.86 14.73 13.91
C GLN A 27 0.67 13.75 14.02
N GLU A 28 -0.35 14.07 14.80
CA GLU A 28 -1.57 13.25 14.92
C GLU A 28 -2.61 13.51 13.81
N ALA A 29 -2.74 14.75 13.33
CA ALA A 29 -3.70 15.09 12.27
C ALA A 29 -3.30 14.58 10.87
N ALA A 30 -2.04 14.21 10.65
CA ALA A 30 -1.56 13.76 9.34
C ALA A 30 -1.87 12.29 9.01
N GLY A 31 -2.49 11.54 9.94
CA GLY A 31 -2.65 10.08 9.82
C GLY A 31 -3.97 9.58 9.22
N GLY A 32 -5.05 10.38 9.25
CA GLY A 32 -6.41 9.88 9.01
C GLY A 32 -7.25 10.62 7.97
N ASP A 33 -7.14 11.95 7.87
CA ASP A 33 -8.14 12.78 7.16
C ASP A 33 -8.11 12.69 5.63
N GLY A 34 -7.11 12.01 5.04
CA GLY A 34 -7.00 11.86 3.60
C GLY A 34 -7.49 10.52 3.05
N GLU A 35 -7.81 9.54 3.88
CA GLU A 35 -8.08 8.17 3.40
C GLU A 35 -9.54 7.96 2.96
N GLU A 36 -10.46 8.82 3.44
CA GLU A 36 -11.90 8.74 3.10
C GLU A 36 -12.20 9.09 1.63
N GLU A 37 -11.28 9.81 0.97
CA GLU A 37 -11.42 10.23 -0.44
C GLU A 37 -11.29 9.06 -1.43
N PHE A 38 -10.66 7.96 -1.01
CA PHE A 38 -10.35 6.85 -1.91
C PHE A 38 -11.50 5.84 -2.03
N GLY A 39 -11.47 5.01 -3.06
CA GLY A 39 -12.40 3.89 -3.17
C GLY A 39 -12.10 2.75 -2.18
N PRO A 40 -12.96 1.71 -2.13
CA PRO A 40 -12.82 0.59 -1.19
C PRO A 40 -11.49 -0.17 -1.31
N VAL A 41 -10.93 -0.36 -2.51
CA VAL A 41 -9.69 -1.12 -2.71
C VAL A 41 -8.51 -0.37 -2.11
N VAL A 42 -8.34 0.90 -2.48
CA VAL A 42 -7.25 1.72 -1.94
C VAL A 42 -7.42 1.90 -0.43
N ARG A 43 -8.63 2.13 0.07
CA ARG A 43 -8.90 2.19 1.52
C ARG A 43 -8.51 0.92 2.24
N ALA A 44 -8.87 -0.25 1.71
CA ALA A 44 -8.50 -1.53 2.31
C ALA A 44 -6.98 -1.68 2.39
N TYR A 45 -6.27 -1.29 1.34
CA TYR A 45 -4.80 -1.31 1.34
C TYR A 45 -4.19 -0.35 2.37
N LEU A 46 -4.69 0.88 2.47
CA LEU A 46 -4.21 1.85 3.46
C LEU A 46 -4.51 1.40 4.90
N GLY A 47 -5.67 0.78 5.12
CA GLY A 47 -6.03 0.12 6.38
C GLY A 47 -5.10 -1.04 6.72
N TYR A 48 -4.77 -1.89 5.74
CA TYR A 48 -3.76 -2.94 5.91
C TYR A 48 -2.41 -2.38 6.35
N LEU A 49 -1.90 -1.34 5.67
CA LEU A 49 -0.65 -0.68 6.04
C LEU A 49 -0.69 -0.05 7.45
N ARG A 50 -1.84 0.43 7.90
CA ARG A 50 -2.03 0.91 9.27
C ARG A 50 -1.89 -0.23 10.27
N GLY A 51 -2.53 -1.38 10.01
CA GLY A 51 -2.40 -2.58 10.84
C GLY A 51 -0.95 -3.08 10.91
N GLU A 52 -0.22 -3.08 9.80
CA GLU A 52 1.22 -3.43 9.79
C GLU A 52 2.05 -2.48 10.66
N GLN A 53 1.73 -1.18 10.65
CA GLN A 53 2.41 -0.21 11.52
C GLN A 53 2.11 -0.48 12.99
N GLU A 54 0.86 -0.78 13.35
CA GLU A 54 0.47 -1.15 14.70
C GLU A 54 1.23 -2.40 15.21
N VAL A 55 1.38 -3.42 14.36
CA VAL A 55 2.17 -4.62 14.69
C VAL A 55 3.65 -4.28 14.94
N VAL A 56 4.23 -3.41 14.10
CA VAL A 56 5.61 -2.95 14.27
C VAL A 56 5.78 -2.15 15.57
N ASP A 57 4.83 -1.27 15.89
CA ASP A 57 4.81 -0.48 17.12
C ASP A 57 4.67 -1.37 18.37
N ASP A 58 3.75 -2.32 18.35
CA ASP A 58 3.53 -3.29 19.42
C ASP A 58 4.80 -4.11 19.71
N ARG A 59 5.42 -4.70 18.69
CA ARG A 59 6.66 -5.47 18.85
C ARG A 59 7.83 -4.62 19.35
N ALA A 60 7.90 -3.34 18.95
CA ALA A 60 8.90 -2.41 19.46
C ALA A 60 8.67 -2.11 20.94
N SER A 61 7.42 -1.89 21.36
CA SER A 61 7.06 -1.63 22.77
C SER A 61 7.42 -2.80 23.69
N ARG A 62 7.29 -4.03 23.17
CA ARG A 62 7.70 -5.26 23.85
C ARG A 62 9.19 -5.58 23.74
N HIS A 63 9.97 -4.71 23.08
CA HIS A 63 11.42 -4.88 22.85
C HIS A 63 11.78 -6.16 22.08
N GLU A 64 10.86 -6.69 21.26
CA GLU A 64 11.07 -7.92 20.46
C GLU A 64 11.85 -7.67 19.16
N ILE A 65 11.96 -6.41 18.77
CA ILE A 65 12.64 -5.99 17.55
C ILE A 65 13.65 -4.89 17.88
N SER A 66 14.73 -4.85 17.10
CA SER A 66 15.73 -3.80 17.26
C SER A 66 15.20 -2.43 16.81
N PRO A 67 15.71 -1.31 17.36
CA PRO A 67 15.36 0.03 16.89
C PRO A 67 15.67 0.25 15.39
N ARG A 68 16.70 -0.43 14.85
CA ARG A 68 17.01 -0.39 13.41
C ARG A 68 15.90 -1.05 12.60
N TYR A 69 15.45 -2.24 13.03
CA TYR A 69 14.35 -2.95 12.37
C TYR A 69 13.07 -2.12 12.42
N TYR A 70 12.73 -1.55 13.57
CA TYR A 70 11.58 -0.66 13.73
C TYR A 70 11.59 0.47 12.70
N ARG A 71 12.67 1.30 12.70
CA ARG A 71 12.79 2.43 11.78
C ARG A 71 12.71 2.00 10.32
N ARG A 72 13.38 0.90 9.94
CA ARG A 72 13.38 0.37 8.57
C ARG A 72 11.96 0.00 8.13
N ASN A 73 11.23 -0.75 8.95
CA ASN A 73 9.88 -1.22 8.59
C ASN A 73 8.86 -0.08 8.59
N SER A 74 8.86 0.80 9.59
CA SER A 74 7.96 1.97 9.59
C SER A 74 8.22 2.91 8.42
N ASN A 75 9.47 3.07 8.02
CA ASN A 75 9.83 3.84 6.83
C ASN A 75 9.36 3.15 5.54
N ARG A 76 9.45 1.81 5.45
CA ARG A 76 8.91 1.03 4.32
C ARG A 76 7.40 1.22 4.21
N ILE A 77 6.66 1.09 5.31
CA ILE A 77 5.21 1.27 5.36
C ILE A 77 4.84 2.69 4.90
N ARG A 78 5.58 3.71 5.35
CA ARG A 78 5.38 5.09 4.89
C ARG A 78 5.62 5.23 3.38
N ALA A 79 6.66 4.60 2.84
CA ALA A 79 6.94 4.63 1.41
C ALA A 79 5.83 3.98 0.59
N LEU A 80 5.35 2.80 1.00
CA LEU A 80 4.22 2.12 0.36
C LEU A 80 2.95 2.97 0.39
N ARG A 81 2.63 3.56 1.54
CA ARG A 81 1.48 4.48 1.70
C ARG A 81 1.56 5.66 0.74
N GLN A 82 2.73 6.30 0.65
CA GLN A 82 2.95 7.43 -0.25
C GLN A 82 2.79 7.03 -1.72
N MET A 83 3.31 5.87 -2.13
CA MET A 83 3.13 5.37 -3.49
C MET A 83 1.66 5.06 -3.80
N ALA A 84 0.96 4.38 -2.88
CA ALA A 84 -0.44 4.01 -3.08
C ALA A 84 -1.35 5.23 -3.24
N ILE A 85 -1.17 6.24 -2.38
CA ILE A 85 -1.88 7.52 -2.50
C ILE A 85 -1.52 8.22 -3.82
N GLY A 86 -0.25 8.21 -4.21
CA GLY A 86 0.20 8.77 -5.49
C GLY A 86 -0.53 8.13 -6.67
N ILE A 87 -0.52 6.80 -6.77
CA ILE A 87 -1.20 6.06 -7.85
C ILE A 87 -2.70 6.36 -7.87
N ALA A 88 -3.37 6.32 -6.71
CA ALA A 88 -4.79 6.55 -6.63
C ALA A 88 -5.17 7.97 -7.11
N ARG A 89 -4.38 8.98 -6.75
CA ARG A 89 -4.60 10.37 -7.16
C ARG A 89 -4.26 10.61 -8.63
N GLU A 90 -3.19 10.02 -9.13
CA GLU A 90 -2.75 10.19 -10.52
C GLU A 90 -3.69 9.50 -11.50
N THR A 91 -4.18 8.31 -11.15
CA THR A 91 -5.05 7.53 -12.04
C THR A 91 -6.53 7.85 -11.89
N GLY A 92 -6.95 8.37 -10.74
CA GLY A 92 -8.36 8.56 -10.40
C GLY A 92 -9.14 7.24 -10.31
N ASN A 93 -8.44 6.09 -10.28
CA ASN A 93 -9.03 4.77 -10.28
C ASN A 93 -8.83 4.11 -8.92
N ASP A 94 -9.84 3.36 -8.46
CA ASP A 94 -9.73 2.51 -7.27
C ASP A 94 -9.06 1.17 -7.60
N TYR A 95 -7.96 1.24 -8.35
CA TYR A 95 -7.14 0.09 -8.68
C TYR A 95 -5.73 0.34 -8.15
N LEU A 96 -5.22 -0.61 -7.38
CA LEU A 96 -3.88 -0.56 -6.83
C LEU A 96 -3.18 -1.90 -7.12
N PRO A 97 -2.00 -1.90 -7.77
CA PRO A 97 -1.26 -3.13 -7.96
C PRO A 97 -0.70 -3.65 -6.62
N GLU A 98 -0.30 -4.92 -6.58
CA GLU A 98 0.45 -5.46 -5.44
C GLU A 98 1.79 -4.72 -5.31
N LEU A 99 1.92 -3.88 -4.27
CA LEU A 99 3.09 -3.04 -4.06
C LEU A 99 4.13 -3.72 -3.17
N GLU A 100 5.38 -3.67 -3.61
CA GLU A 100 6.55 -4.12 -2.86
C GLU A 100 7.56 -2.98 -2.72
N ALA A 101 8.17 -2.83 -1.55
CA ALA A 101 9.16 -1.79 -1.28
C ALA A 101 10.42 -2.36 -0.64
N ALA A 102 11.55 -2.18 -1.30
CA ALA A 102 12.85 -2.66 -0.84
C ALA A 102 13.85 -1.52 -0.70
N ALA A 103 14.62 -1.52 0.38
CA ALA A 103 15.84 -0.73 0.45
C ALA A 103 16.90 -1.32 -0.50
N ARG A 104 17.98 -0.57 -0.76
CA ARG A 104 19.05 -1.01 -1.67
C ARG A 104 19.66 -2.36 -1.27
N ASP A 105 19.89 -2.56 0.02
CA ASP A 105 20.45 -3.79 0.60
C ASP A 105 19.44 -4.95 0.65
N GLU A 106 18.16 -4.68 0.42
CA GLU A 106 17.07 -5.66 0.45
C GLU A 106 16.63 -6.10 -0.95
N LEU A 107 17.17 -5.53 -2.02
CA LEU A 107 16.82 -5.94 -3.39
C LEU A 107 17.07 -7.44 -3.65
N GLY A 108 17.99 -8.07 -2.90
CA GLY A 108 18.20 -9.52 -2.95
C GLY A 108 17.05 -10.37 -2.42
N THR A 109 16.08 -9.77 -1.74
CA THR A 109 14.86 -10.46 -1.32
C THR A 109 13.84 -10.56 -2.46
N LEU A 110 13.85 -9.60 -3.39
CA LEU A 110 12.94 -9.54 -4.53
C LEU A 110 13.54 -10.17 -5.79
N PHE A 111 14.87 -10.13 -5.91
CA PHE A 111 15.59 -10.57 -7.12
C PHE A 111 16.74 -11.49 -6.73
N GLU A 112 16.78 -12.69 -7.33
CA GLU A 112 17.92 -13.62 -7.16
C GLU A 112 19.26 -12.96 -7.52
N LYS A 113 19.26 -12.14 -8.57
CA LYS A 113 20.39 -11.31 -8.99
C LYS A 113 19.97 -9.84 -8.91
N PRO A 114 20.30 -9.14 -7.82
CA PRO A 114 19.87 -7.75 -7.60
C PRO A 114 20.33 -6.84 -8.73
N PRO A 115 19.40 -6.21 -9.49
CA PRO A 115 19.78 -5.24 -10.49
C PRO A 115 20.29 -3.95 -9.83
N ASN A 116 21.13 -3.18 -10.54
CA ASN A 116 21.64 -1.91 -10.01
C ASN A 116 20.52 -0.85 -10.00
N PRO A 117 20.11 -0.34 -8.82
CA PRO A 117 18.98 0.58 -8.73
C PRO A 117 19.21 1.91 -9.45
N ASN A 118 20.45 2.34 -9.64
CA ASN A 118 20.77 3.58 -10.37
C ASN A 118 20.40 3.50 -11.86
N ARG A 119 20.06 2.31 -12.37
CA ARG A 119 19.67 2.11 -13.78
C ARG A 119 18.16 1.95 -13.95
N PHE A 120 17.38 1.97 -12.87
CA PHE A 120 15.94 1.81 -12.96
C PHE A 120 15.27 2.99 -13.66
N LYS A 121 14.26 2.68 -14.47
CA LYS A 121 13.38 3.67 -15.09
C LYS A 121 11.94 3.38 -14.67
N VAL A 122 11.18 4.41 -14.34
CA VAL A 122 9.76 4.24 -14.01
C VAL A 122 9.04 3.53 -15.16
N GLY A 123 8.21 2.54 -14.83
CA GLY A 123 7.52 1.68 -15.79
C GLY A 123 8.35 0.51 -16.32
N GLN A 124 9.66 0.45 -16.03
CA GLN A 124 10.51 -0.67 -16.44
C GLN A 124 10.08 -1.97 -15.74
N VAL A 125 9.89 -3.03 -16.52
CA VAL A 125 9.68 -4.38 -16.00
C VAL A 125 11.02 -5.08 -15.79
N LEU A 126 11.17 -5.71 -14.64
CA LEU A 126 12.35 -6.42 -14.17
C LEU A 126 12.00 -7.89 -13.98
N ASN A 127 12.78 -8.77 -14.63
CA ASN A 127 12.63 -10.23 -14.59
C ASN A 127 11.22 -10.74 -14.92
N ASN A 128 10.44 -9.99 -15.70
CA ASN A 128 9.03 -10.29 -16.02
C ASN A 128 8.14 -10.50 -14.78
N THR A 129 8.52 -9.97 -13.61
CA THR A 129 7.79 -10.14 -12.35
C THR A 129 7.43 -8.81 -11.69
N PHE A 130 8.32 -7.81 -11.77
CA PHE A 130 8.14 -6.54 -11.08
C PHE A 130 8.27 -5.36 -12.02
N ARG A 131 7.31 -4.43 -11.97
CA ARG A 131 7.37 -3.13 -12.64
C ARG A 131 7.86 -2.09 -11.65
N PHE A 132 8.96 -1.40 -11.95
CA PHE A 132 9.47 -0.34 -11.10
C PHE A 132 8.57 0.90 -11.19
N LEU A 133 8.09 1.39 -10.04
CA LEU A 133 7.18 2.54 -9.96
C LEU A 133 7.89 3.82 -9.56
N GLY A 134 8.98 3.73 -8.79
CA GLY A 134 9.74 4.89 -8.39
C GLY A 134 10.55 4.67 -7.12
N ALA A 135 11.23 5.74 -6.70
CA ALA A 135 11.99 5.76 -5.46
C ALA A 135 11.37 6.77 -4.49
N ILE A 136 11.10 6.35 -3.26
CA ILE A 136 10.52 7.19 -2.21
C ILE A 136 11.52 7.33 -1.07
N ARG A 137 11.69 8.57 -0.59
CA ARG A 137 12.56 8.88 0.54
C ARG A 137 11.73 9.02 1.81
N ALA A 138 11.79 8.00 2.66
CA ALA A 138 11.17 7.98 3.98
C ALA A 138 12.24 7.64 5.00
N GLY A 139 13.04 8.63 5.45
CA GLY A 139 14.23 8.38 6.28
C GLY A 139 15.42 7.76 5.51
N GLU A 140 15.16 6.76 4.67
CA GLU A 140 16.06 6.22 3.65
C GLU A 140 15.31 6.02 2.32
N THR A 141 16.02 5.64 1.26
CA THR A 141 15.43 5.44 -0.07
C THR A 141 14.90 4.02 -0.23
N PHE A 142 13.61 3.91 -0.52
CA PHE A 142 12.95 2.66 -0.91
C PHE A 142 12.65 2.69 -2.40
N TYR A 143 12.96 1.58 -3.08
CA TYR A 143 12.55 1.32 -4.45
C TYR A 143 11.22 0.58 -4.40
N VAL A 144 10.20 1.16 -5.02
CA VAL A 144 8.84 0.64 -4.98
C VAL A 144 8.51 0.00 -6.33
N PHE A 145 7.91 -1.18 -6.27
CA PHE A 145 7.58 -2.02 -7.41
C PHE A 145 6.11 -2.42 -7.35
N ALA A 146 5.50 -2.58 -8.52
CA ALA A 146 4.26 -3.33 -8.68
C ALA A 146 4.62 -4.76 -9.10
N ARG A 147 4.03 -5.76 -8.47
CA ARG A 147 4.09 -7.13 -8.96
C ARG A 147 3.14 -7.27 -10.16
N LEU A 148 3.64 -7.84 -11.26
CA LEU A 148 2.83 -8.05 -12.46
C LEU A 148 1.86 -9.20 -12.21
N ASP A 149 0.62 -9.02 -12.63
CA ASP A 149 -0.37 -10.08 -12.58
C ASP A 149 -0.07 -11.18 -13.63
N PRO A 150 -0.64 -12.39 -13.50
CA PRO A 150 -0.37 -13.49 -14.44
C PRO A 150 -0.71 -13.17 -15.91
N TYR A 151 -1.66 -12.26 -16.16
CA TYR A 151 -2.06 -11.89 -17.51
C TYR A 151 -1.04 -10.94 -18.14
N GLU A 152 -0.60 -9.90 -17.43
CA GLU A 152 0.48 -9.02 -17.85
C GLU A 152 1.76 -9.82 -18.16
N GLN A 153 2.09 -10.80 -17.31
CA GLN A 153 3.24 -11.68 -17.54
C GLN A 153 3.08 -12.50 -18.83
N ALA A 154 1.89 -13.07 -19.06
CA ALA A 154 1.61 -13.85 -20.26
C ALA A 154 1.67 -13.00 -21.53
N GLU A 155 1.22 -11.75 -21.48
CA GLU A 155 1.30 -10.81 -22.60
C GLU A 155 2.75 -10.45 -22.94
N LEU A 156 3.59 -10.17 -21.93
CA LEU A 156 5.01 -9.92 -22.14
C LEU A 156 5.72 -11.14 -22.75
N GLN A 157 5.43 -12.34 -22.25
CA GLN A 157 5.99 -13.58 -22.83
C GLN A 157 5.55 -13.82 -24.27
N LYS A 158 4.31 -13.45 -24.64
CA LYS A 158 3.83 -13.53 -26.02
C LYS A 158 4.50 -12.50 -26.91
N ALA A 159 4.68 -11.27 -26.42
CA ALA A 159 5.37 -10.20 -27.12
C ALA A 159 6.84 -10.55 -27.39
N GLU A 160 7.53 -11.12 -26.41
CA GLU A 160 8.92 -11.61 -26.55
C GLU A 160 9.04 -12.76 -27.57
N LYS A 161 8.02 -13.61 -27.67
CA LYS A 161 7.99 -14.76 -28.58
C LYS A 161 7.45 -14.43 -29.98
N GLY A 162 7.05 -13.19 -30.26
CA GLY A 162 6.63 -12.74 -31.59
C GLY A 162 5.38 -13.41 -32.18
N ALA A 163 4.47 -13.94 -31.35
CA ALA A 163 3.30 -14.69 -31.83
C ALA A 163 2.08 -13.78 -32.16
N PRO A 164 1.29 -14.07 -33.21
CA PRO A 164 0.07 -13.33 -33.54
C PRO A 164 -1.00 -13.45 -32.45
N GLN A 165 -1.75 -12.36 -32.21
CA GLN A 165 -2.90 -12.34 -31.29
C GLN A 165 -3.88 -13.49 -31.59
N PRO A 166 -4.28 -14.31 -30.61
CA PRO A 166 -5.48 -15.12 -30.74
C PRO A 166 -6.71 -14.19 -30.73
N PRO A 167 -7.76 -14.49 -31.51
CA PRO A 167 -8.95 -13.66 -31.60
C PRO A 167 -9.63 -13.49 -30.22
N PRO A 168 -10.39 -12.41 -30.02
CA PRO A 168 -11.07 -12.13 -28.76
C PRO A 168 -11.93 -13.33 -28.36
N GLN A 169 -11.69 -13.86 -27.17
CA GLN A 169 -12.52 -14.93 -26.62
C GLN A 169 -13.94 -14.37 -26.40
N PRO A 170 -15.00 -15.06 -26.86
CA PRO A 170 -16.35 -14.69 -26.49
C PRO A 170 -16.50 -14.86 -24.99
N VAL A 171 -16.85 -13.79 -24.29
CA VAL A 171 -17.42 -13.88 -22.93
C VAL A 171 -18.62 -14.82 -23.01
N ALA A 172 -18.47 -16.03 -22.49
CA ALA A 172 -19.59 -16.96 -22.37
C ALA A 172 -20.66 -16.30 -21.50
N PRO A 173 -21.93 -16.24 -21.94
CA PRO A 173 -22.99 -15.69 -21.12
C PRO A 173 -23.13 -16.52 -19.85
N LEU A 174 -23.13 -15.81 -18.72
CA LEU A 174 -23.39 -16.31 -17.39
C LEU A 174 -24.66 -17.18 -17.42
N ALA A 175 -24.49 -18.49 -17.25
CA ALA A 175 -25.61 -19.41 -17.17
C ALA A 175 -26.43 -19.08 -15.91
N THR A 176 -27.58 -18.44 -16.12
CA THR A 176 -28.69 -18.38 -15.16
C THR A 176 -28.97 -19.79 -14.67
N SER A 177 -28.65 -20.07 -13.41
CA SER A 177 -29.09 -21.29 -12.73
C SER A 177 -30.61 -21.26 -12.63
N GLY A 178 -31.25 -22.14 -13.41
CA GLY A 178 -32.68 -22.42 -13.36
C GLY A 178 -33.05 -23.06 -12.03
N GLU A 179 -34.05 -22.45 -11.42
CA GLU A 179 -34.83 -22.86 -10.26
C GLU A 179 -35.59 -24.17 -10.55
N PRO A 180 -35.54 -25.21 -9.68
CA PRO A 180 -36.37 -26.39 -9.85
C PRO A 180 -37.79 -26.16 -9.29
N GLU A 181 -38.73 -26.08 -10.23
CA GLU A 181 -40.18 -26.08 -10.07
C GLU A 181 -40.67 -27.34 -9.33
N ALA A 182 -41.23 -27.15 -8.12
CA ALA A 182 -41.89 -28.21 -7.36
C ALA A 182 -43.33 -28.42 -7.85
N LYS A 183 -43.63 -29.58 -8.43
CA LYS A 183 -44.99 -30.01 -8.77
C LYS A 183 -45.70 -30.60 -7.55
N PRO A 184 -46.97 -30.26 -7.28
CA PRO A 184 -47.78 -30.91 -6.26
C PRO A 184 -48.43 -32.18 -6.82
N SER A 185 -48.18 -33.33 -6.19
CA SER A 185 -48.91 -34.58 -6.44
C SER A 185 -50.10 -34.69 -5.49
N THR A 186 -51.29 -34.48 -6.04
CA THR A 186 -52.55 -35.00 -5.50
C THR A 186 -52.60 -36.50 -5.76
N ASP A 187 -52.80 -37.32 -4.73
CA ASP A 187 -53.47 -38.60 -4.93
C ASP A 187 -54.31 -39.01 -3.73
N THR A 188 -55.52 -39.42 -4.09
CA THR A 188 -56.67 -39.73 -3.28
C THR A 188 -56.68 -41.22 -3.03
N HIS A 189 -56.74 -41.67 -1.78
CA HIS A 189 -57.12 -43.05 -1.46
C HIS A 189 -58.16 -43.09 -0.36
N SER A 190 -59.41 -43.28 -0.80
CA SER A 190 -60.51 -43.83 -0.04
C SER A 190 -60.28 -45.32 0.21
N VAL A 191 -60.55 -45.77 1.43
CA VAL A 191 -60.85 -47.16 1.76
C VAL A 191 -62.02 -47.14 2.75
N PRO A 192 -63.01 -48.06 2.63
CA PRO A 192 -64.28 -48.07 3.35
C PRO A 192 -64.20 -48.18 4.88
#